data_AF-A3TT94-F1
#
_entry.id   AF-A3TT94-F1
#
_cell.length_a   1.000
_cell.length_b   1.000
_cell.length_c   1.000
_cell.angle_alpha   90.00
_cell.angle_beta   90.00
_cell.angle_gamma   90.00
#
_symmetry.space_group_name_H-M   'P 1'
#
loop_
_entity.id
_entity.type
_entity.pdbx_description
1 polymer ?
#
loop_
_entity_poly.entity_id
_entity_poly.type
_entity_poly.pdbx_seq_one_letter_code
_entity_poly.pdbx_strand_id
1 'polypeptide(L)'
;MILSRGRRYLFIHIPKTGGTSLALALESRAMKDDIMLGDTPKARNRRGRVRGIESRGRLWKHSTLADLDGLVAMEEIGDLFLFTLVRNPWARAVSYYHWLRKQTFDHPAVRIARTRDFSGFLNHRLIRESFRVSPAAHYVTDASGRERPALFIRLEHFETDAAPLFDHLGFALALPQENVTGAGADYRRFYDDRDSALLADCCARDIARFGYGFDGP
;
A
#
# COMPACT_ATOMS: atom_id res chain seq x y z
N MET A 1 -1.38 7.65 -2.61
CA MET A 1 -1.90 8.32 -1.41
C MET A 1 -2.67 9.55 -1.84
N ILE A 2 -3.81 9.82 -1.20
CA ILE A 2 -4.66 10.98 -1.49
C ILE A 2 -5.14 11.57 -0.16
N LEU A 3 -4.91 12.86 0.05
CA LEU A 3 -5.50 13.65 1.12
C LEU A 3 -6.63 14.48 0.51
N SER A 4 -7.86 14.22 0.95
CA SER A 4 -9.03 15.01 0.55
C SER A 4 -9.64 15.67 1.77
N ARG A 5 -9.38 16.97 1.93
CA ARG A 5 -9.96 17.76 3.02
C ARG A 5 -11.46 17.93 2.85
N GLY A 6 -11.93 18.19 1.64
CA GLY A 6 -13.35 18.38 1.37
C GLY A 6 -14.20 17.11 1.56
N ARG A 7 -13.63 15.91 1.33
CA ARG A 7 -14.29 14.61 1.64
C ARG A 7 -13.84 14.02 2.98
N ARG A 8 -13.03 14.76 3.75
CA ARG A 8 -12.49 14.36 5.05
C ARG A 8 -11.89 12.94 5.06
N TYR A 9 -11.01 12.61 4.13
CA TYR A 9 -10.31 11.33 4.15
C TYR A 9 -8.81 11.45 3.86
N LEU A 10 -8.08 10.45 4.33
CA LEU A 10 -6.69 10.21 3.97
C LEU A 10 -6.48 8.76 3.54
N PHE A 11 -6.23 8.55 2.25
CA PHE A 11 -5.85 7.26 1.70
C PHE A 11 -4.34 7.06 1.78
N ILE A 12 -3.89 6.14 2.63
CA ILE A 12 -2.47 5.77 2.77
C ILE A 12 -2.18 4.58 1.87
N HIS A 13 -1.21 4.70 0.96
CA HIS A 13 -0.98 3.71 -0.10
C HIS A 13 0.22 2.80 0.23
N ILE A 14 -0.07 1.66 0.85
CA ILE A 14 0.91 0.59 1.09
C ILE A 14 1.37 -0.01 -0.26
N PRO A 15 2.68 -0.26 -0.45
CA PRO A 15 3.17 -0.87 -1.67
C PRO A 15 2.51 -2.23 -1.98
N LYS A 16 2.17 -2.43 -3.25
CA LYS A 16 1.75 -3.73 -3.82
C LYS A 16 0.42 -4.30 -3.29
N THR A 17 -0.43 -3.45 -2.72
CA THR A 17 -1.75 -3.84 -2.21
C THR A 17 -2.93 -3.42 -3.11
N GLY A 18 -2.67 -3.04 -4.37
CA GLY A 18 -3.71 -2.58 -5.30
C GLY A 18 -4.03 -1.08 -5.18
N GLY A 19 -3.27 -0.33 -4.38
CA GLY A 19 -3.53 1.09 -4.15
C GLY A 19 -3.42 2.01 -5.37
N THR A 20 -2.74 1.60 -6.45
CA THR A 20 -2.81 2.35 -7.73
C THR A 20 -4.22 2.31 -8.33
N SER A 21 -4.85 1.14 -8.36
CA SER A 21 -6.21 0.96 -8.90
C SER A 21 -7.24 1.72 -8.04
N LEU A 22 -7.09 1.67 -6.71
CA LEU A 22 -7.92 2.46 -5.81
C LEU A 22 -7.69 3.97 -5.97
N ALA A 23 -6.44 4.41 -6.13
CA ALA A 23 -6.16 5.83 -6.41
C ALA A 23 -6.83 6.30 -7.72
N LEU A 24 -6.80 5.47 -8.78
CA LEU A 24 -7.50 5.78 -10.03
C LEU A 24 -9.02 5.87 -9.84
N ALA A 25 -9.61 4.94 -9.07
CA ALA A 25 -11.04 4.96 -8.76
C ALA A 25 -11.42 6.24 -8.00
N LEU A 26 -10.65 6.61 -6.98
CA LEU A 26 -10.84 7.85 -6.20
C LEU A 26 -10.62 9.12 -7.03
N GLU A 27 -9.67 9.09 -7.99
CA GLU A 27 -9.38 10.23 -8.84
C GLU A 27 -10.60 10.69 -9.65
N SER A 28 -11.50 9.78 -10.04
CA SER A 28 -12.73 10.12 -10.76
C SER A 28 -13.62 11.11 -10.00
N ARG A 29 -13.56 11.10 -8.65
CA ARG A 29 -14.35 11.94 -7.74
C ARG A 29 -13.52 12.95 -6.94
N ALA A 30 -12.26 13.15 -7.34
CA ALA A 30 -11.33 14.06 -6.69
C ALA A 30 -11.81 15.51 -6.70
N MET A 31 -11.68 16.17 -5.55
CA MET A 31 -11.96 17.60 -5.45
C MET A 31 -10.83 18.43 -6.05
N LYS A 32 -11.12 19.72 -6.25
CA LYS A 32 -10.16 20.68 -6.77
C LYS A 32 -8.90 20.71 -5.93
N ASP A 33 -8.98 20.73 -4.61
CA ASP A 33 -7.84 20.99 -3.72
C ASP A 33 -7.21 19.74 -3.10
N ASP A 34 -7.65 18.54 -3.50
CA ASP A 34 -7.05 17.29 -3.01
C ASP A 34 -5.56 17.24 -3.33
N ILE A 35 -4.78 16.80 -2.33
CA ILE A 35 -3.36 16.52 -2.47
C ILE A 35 -3.20 15.05 -2.85
N MET A 36 -2.45 14.81 -3.93
CA MET A 36 -2.34 13.49 -4.54
C MET A 36 -0.89 13.12 -4.72
N LEU A 37 -0.46 12.12 -3.96
CA LEU A 37 0.88 11.57 -4.04
C LEU A 37 0.80 10.23 -4.77
N GLY A 38 1.15 10.23 -6.05
CA GLY A 38 0.91 9.09 -6.93
C GLY A 38 1.46 9.25 -8.34
N ASP A 39 1.34 8.18 -9.11
CA ASP A 39 1.73 8.14 -10.53
C ASP A 39 0.50 8.09 -11.45
N THR A 40 -0.70 8.26 -10.90
CA THR A 40 -1.95 8.40 -11.63
C THR A 40 -2.00 9.73 -12.39
N PRO A 41 -2.80 9.85 -13.47
CA PRO A 41 -2.79 11.05 -14.30
C PRO A 41 -3.05 12.35 -13.52
N LYS A 42 -4.05 12.41 -12.64
CA LYS A 42 -4.30 13.65 -11.86
C LYS A 42 -3.21 13.88 -10.83
N ALA A 43 -2.68 12.84 -10.19
CA ALA A 43 -1.57 12.99 -9.24
C ALA A 43 -0.31 13.58 -9.90
N ARG A 44 0.05 13.14 -11.12
CA ARG A 44 1.17 13.73 -11.88
C ARG A 44 0.94 15.22 -12.15
N ASN A 45 -0.25 15.57 -12.62
CA ASN A 45 -0.61 16.96 -12.91
C ASN A 45 -0.65 17.85 -11.65
N ARG A 46 -0.84 17.25 -10.47
CA ARG A 46 -0.91 17.96 -9.18
C ARG A 46 0.38 17.91 -8.37
N ARG A 47 1.47 17.33 -8.90
CA ARG A 47 2.77 17.23 -8.19
C ARG A 47 3.30 18.55 -7.67
N GLY A 48 3.05 19.65 -8.38
CA GLY A 48 3.50 20.99 -7.98
C GLY A 48 2.92 21.47 -6.64
N ARG A 49 1.78 20.93 -6.18
CA ARG A 49 1.09 21.38 -4.95
C ARG A 49 1.83 21.05 -3.66
N VAL A 50 2.75 20.09 -3.71
CA VAL A 50 3.57 19.70 -2.56
C VAL A 50 5.02 20.15 -2.70
N ARG A 51 5.33 20.92 -3.74
CA ARG A 51 6.69 21.40 -3.97
C ARG A 51 7.04 22.44 -2.92
N GLY A 52 8.15 22.24 -2.22
CA GLY A 52 8.63 23.17 -1.19
C GLY A 52 7.92 23.03 0.16
N ILE A 53 6.99 22.08 0.31
CA ILE A 53 6.45 21.75 1.63
C ILE A 53 7.52 21.00 2.40
N GLU A 54 7.88 21.52 3.57
CA GLU A 54 8.71 20.81 4.53
C GLU A 54 7.87 19.77 5.27
N SER A 55 8.34 18.53 5.25
CA SER A 55 7.72 17.43 5.98
C SER A 55 8.78 16.53 6.56
N ARG A 56 8.43 15.78 7.61
CA ARG A 56 9.33 14.84 8.28
C ARG A 56 9.93 13.83 7.30
N GLY A 57 9.13 13.34 6.37
CA GLY A 57 9.55 12.40 5.34
C GLY A 57 9.42 12.96 3.92
N ARG A 58 9.79 12.13 2.94
CA ARG A 58 9.57 12.49 1.53
C ARG A 58 8.09 12.29 1.17
N LEU A 59 7.49 13.30 0.51
CA LEU A 59 6.11 13.24 0.03
C LEU A 59 6.02 12.51 -1.32
N TRP A 60 5.71 11.22 -1.26
CA TRP A 60 5.63 10.34 -2.42
C TRP A 60 4.52 9.31 -2.26
N LYS A 61 4.34 8.46 -3.27
CA LYS A 61 3.15 7.60 -3.36
C LYS A 61 3.01 6.58 -2.22
N HIS A 62 4.10 6.26 -1.53
CA HIS A 62 4.15 5.29 -0.43
C HIS A 62 4.62 5.95 0.88
N SER A 63 4.42 7.27 1.04
CA SER A 63 4.60 7.92 2.34
C SER A 63 3.81 7.18 3.42
N THR A 64 4.41 7.03 4.59
CA THR A 64 3.72 6.65 5.83
C THR A 64 2.97 7.85 6.38
N LEU A 65 2.10 7.65 7.37
CA LEU A 65 1.46 8.75 8.07
C LEU A 65 2.47 9.65 8.80
N ALA A 66 3.54 9.06 9.38
CA ALA A 66 4.63 9.81 9.97
C ALA A 66 5.36 10.72 8.97
N ASP A 67 5.52 10.31 7.71
CA ASP A 67 6.16 11.13 6.68
C ASP A 67 5.36 12.40 6.34
N LEU A 68 4.05 12.42 6.64
CA LEU A 68 3.15 13.53 6.36
C LEU A 68 3.15 14.60 7.45
N ASP A 69 3.89 14.41 8.53
CA ASP A 69 4.11 15.45 9.53
C ASP A 69 4.76 16.67 8.86
N GLY A 70 4.12 17.84 8.98
CA GLY A 70 4.41 19.06 8.21
C GLY A 70 3.47 19.32 7.01
N LEU A 71 2.84 18.28 6.46
CA LEU A 71 1.78 18.41 5.44
C LEU A 71 0.37 18.36 6.04
N VAL A 72 0.18 17.51 7.05
CA VAL A 72 -1.09 17.26 7.74
C VAL A 72 -0.84 17.35 9.24
N ALA A 73 -1.51 18.29 9.91
CA ALA A 73 -1.37 18.47 11.35
C ALA A 73 -2.00 17.29 12.13
N MET A 74 -1.51 17.03 13.35
CA MET A 74 -1.98 15.89 14.15
C MET A 74 -3.45 15.98 14.55
N GLU A 75 -3.95 17.20 14.73
CA GLU A 75 -5.34 17.54 14.99
C GLU A 75 -6.18 17.20 13.76
N GLU A 76 -5.72 17.61 12.58
CA GLU A 76 -6.38 17.32 11.30
C GLU A 76 -6.50 15.82 11.04
N ILE A 77 -5.46 15.03 11.37
CA ILE A 77 -5.51 13.56 11.27
C ILE A 77 -6.67 12.98 12.09
N GLY A 78 -7.04 13.61 13.22
CA GLY A 78 -8.17 13.20 14.05
C GLY A 78 -9.53 13.36 13.37
N ASP A 79 -9.65 14.31 12.44
CA ASP A 79 -10.90 14.64 11.76
C ASP A 79 -11.07 13.92 10.42
N LEU A 80 -10.04 13.19 9.97
CA LEU A 80 -10.01 12.48 8.70
C LEU A 80 -10.38 11.01 8.87
N PHE A 81 -11.12 10.49 7.90
CA PHE A 81 -11.30 9.05 7.72
C PHE A 81 -10.03 8.45 7.10
N LEU A 82 -9.23 7.76 7.91
CA LEU A 82 -8.00 7.11 7.45
C LEU A 82 -8.32 5.72 6.93
N PHE A 83 -7.77 5.38 5.77
CA PHE A 83 -7.91 4.02 5.23
C PHE A 83 -6.72 3.62 4.35
N THR A 84 -6.56 2.32 4.22
CA THR A 84 -5.52 1.72 3.38
C THR A 84 -5.98 0.38 2.81
N LEU A 85 -5.30 -0.08 1.76
CA LEU A 85 -5.44 -1.44 1.25
C LEU A 85 -4.33 -2.32 1.81
N VAL A 86 -4.72 -3.51 2.25
CA VAL A 86 -3.83 -4.64 2.53
C VAL A 86 -4.08 -5.76 1.53
N ARG A 87 -3.15 -6.72 1.46
CA ARG A 87 -3.22 -7.84 0.53
C ARG A 87 -2.61 -9.05 1.19
N ASN A 88 -3.07 -10.24 0.81
CA ASN A 88 -2.44 -11.50 1.19
C ASN A 88 -0.90 -11.40 1.01
N PRO A 89 -0.10 -11.62 2.07
CA PRO A 89 1.34 -11.36 2.03
C PRO A 89 2.10 -12.17 0.97
N TRP A 90 1.68 -13.41 0.72
CA TRP A 90 2.29 -14.28 -0.30
C TRP A 90 2.01 -13.75 -1.71
N ALA A 91 0.75 -13.39 -1.99
CA ALA A 91 0.41 -12.72 -3.24
C ALA A 91 1.14 -11.37 -3.41
N ARG A 92 1.31 -10.62 -2.31
CA ARG A 92 2.04 -9.34 -2.28
C ARG A 92 3.51 -9.51 -2.64
N ALA A 93 4.18 -10.53 -2.11
CA ALA A 93 5.60 -10.80 -2.38
C ALA A 93 5.87 -11.22 -3.84
N VAL A 94 5.02 -12.08 -4.42
CA VAL A 94 5.10 -12.42 -5.86
C VAL A 94 4.88 -11.18 -6.72
N SER A 95 3.88 -10.36 -6.38
CA SER A 95 3.66 -9.08 -7.08
C SER A 95 4.84 -8.12 -6.98
N TYR A 96 5.52 -8.09 -5.82
CA TYR A 96 6.70 -7.26 -5.60
C TYR A 96 7.89 -7.75 -6.43
N TYR A 97 8.18 -9.05 -6.42
CA TYR A 97 9.24 -9.67 -7.21
C TYR A 97 9.11 -9.35 -8.71
N HIS A 98 7.95 -9.64 -9.30
CA HIS A 98 7.71 -9.38 -10.72
C HIS A 98 7.72 -7.89 -11.06
N TRP A 99 7.24 -7.04 -10.15
CA TRP A 99 7.34 -5.60 -10.34
C TRP A 99 8.79 -5.15 -10.37
N LEU A 100 9.62 -5.55 -9.39
CA LEU A 100 11.04 -5.20 -9.31
C LEU A 100 11.83 -5.64 -10.54
N ARG A 101 11.54 -6.83 -11.09
CA ARG A 101 12.21 -7.35 -12.31
C ARG A 101 12.02 -6.46 -13.54
N LYS A 102 10.94 -5.68 -13.58
CA LYS A 102 10.64 -4.73 -14.66
C LYS A 102 11.25 -3.35 -14.44
N GLN A 103 11.90 -3.11 -13.30
CA GLN A 103 12.47 -1.80 -12.97
C GLN A 103 13.93 -1.69 -13.35
N THR A 104 14.39 -0.46 -13.59
CA THR A 104 15.76 -0.14 -14.01
C THR A 104 16.46 0.88 -13.10
N PHE A 105 15.77 1.42 -12.09
CA PHE A 105 16.37 2.35 -11.15
C PHE A 105 17.38 1.66 -10.22
N ASP A 106 18.38 2.40 -9.75
CA ASP A 106 19.41 1.87 -8.86
C ASP A 106 18.87 1.65 -7.45
N HIS A 107 18.56 0.39 -7.13
CA HIS A 107 18.13 -0.02 -5.80
C HIS A 107 18.52 -1.49 -5.55
N PRO A 108 19.00 -1.86 -4.34
CA PRO A 108 19.41 -3.23 -4.04
C PRO A 108 18.35 -4.29 -4.36
N ALA A 109 17.08 -4.04 -4.00
CA ALA A 109 15.99 -4.97 -4.26
C ALA A 109 15.76 -5.23 -5.77
N VAL A 110 15.98 -4.22 -6.63
CA VAL A 110 15.88 -4.38 -8.09
C VAL A 110 16.98 -5.31 -8.59
N ARG A 111 18.23 -5.09 -8.14
CA ARG A 111 19.36 -5.97 -8.48
C ARG A 111 19.10 -7.40 -8.05
N ILE A 112 18.66 -7.61 -6.80
CA ILE A 112 18.36 -8.93 -6.24
C ILE A 112 17.27 -9.64 -7.05
N ALA A 113 16.17 -8.97 -7.37
CA ALA A 113 15.07 -9.57 -8.13
C ALA A 113 15.47 -9.93 -9.58
N ARG A 114 16.39 -9.18 -10.18
CA ARG A 114 16.86 -9.43 -11.56
C ARG A 114 17.90 -10.54 -11.65
N THR A 115 18.65 -10.82 -10.58
CA THR A 115 19.73 -11.82 -10.58
C THR A 115 19.37 -13.12 -9.89
N ARG A 116 18.22 -13.20 -9.21
CA ARG A 116 17.75 -14.42 -8.54
C ARG A 116 16.37 -14.85 -9.01
N ASP A 117 16.10 -16.14 -8.89
CA ASP A 117 14.75 -16.68 -8.95
C ASP A 117 13.92 -16.21 -7.75
N PHE A 118 12.65 -16.62 -7.69
CA PHE A 118 11.75 -16.16 -6.64
C PHE A 118 12.20 -16.62 -5.24
N SER A 119 12.57 -17.89 -5.08
CA SER A 119 13.03 -18.42 -3.79
C SER A 119 14.30 -17.70 -3.31
N GLY A 120 15.31 -17.53 -4.19
CA GLY A 120 16.53 -16.81 -3.85
C GLY A 120 16.30 -15.31 -3.58
N PHE A 121 15.32 -14.69 -4.24
CA PHE A 121 14.88 -13.33 -3.92
C PHE A 121 14.26 -13.25 -2.53
N LEU A 122 13.30 -14.13 -2.22
CA LEU A 122 12.55 -14.13 -0.97
C LEU A 122 13.45 -14.42 0.23
N ASN A 123 14.37 -15.37 0.10
CA ASN A 123 15.30 -15.77 1.15
C ASN A 123 16.40 -14.73 1.42
N HIS A 124 16.56 -13.73 0.55
CA HIS A 124 17.58 -12.71 0.75
C HIS A 124 17.27 -11.83 1.96
N ARG A 125 18.24 -11.67 2.87
CA ARG A 125 18.10 -10.91 4.14
C ARG A 125 17.42 -9.55 3.95
N LEU A 126 17.87 -8.76 2.99
CA LEU A 126 17.29 -7.43 2.73
C LEU A 126 15.78 -7.49 2.40
N ILE A 127 15.36 -8.50 1.65
CA ILE A 127 13.95 -8.66 1.27
C ILE A 127 13.13 -9.08 2.49
N ARG A 128 13.58 -10.10 3.23
CA ARG A 128 12.89 -10.55 4.45
C ARG A 128 12.71 -9.44 5.48
N GLU A 129 13.77 -8.68 5.74
CA GLU A 129 13.70 -7.57 6.68
C GLU A 129 12.72 -6.49 6.19
N SER A 130 12.68 -6.20 4.88
CA SER A 130 11.73 -5.22 4.35
C SER A 130 10.26 -5.59 4.60
N PHE A 131 9.92 -6.88 4.61
CA PHE A 131 8.58 -7.33 5.00
C PHE A 131 8.36 -7.23 6.51
N ARG A 132 9.37 -7.60 7.31
CA ARG A 132 9.31 -7.63 8.77
C ARG A 132 9.16 -6.24 9.40
N VAL A 133 9.84 -5.24 8.86
CA VAL A 133 9.86 -3.87 9.40
C VAL A 133 8.76 -2.97 8.84
N SER A 134 7.99 -3.43 7.86
CA SER A 134 6.90 -2.66 7.23
C SER A 134 5.55 -3.39 7.28
N PRO A 135 5.06 -3.79 8.47
CA PRO A 135 3.69 -4.27 8.62
C PRO A 135 2.68 -3.15 8.28
N ALA A 136 1.43 -3.49 8.02
CA ALA A 136 0.41 -2.50 7.64
C ALA A 136 0.26 -1.37 8.67
N ALA A 137 0.39 -1.69 9.97
CA ALA A 137 0.40 -0.74 11.07
C ALA A 137 1.43 0.38 10.90
N HIS A 138 2.64 0.06 10.42
CA HIS A 138 3.74 1.03 10.22
C HIS A 138 3.32 2.21 9.34
N TYR A 139 2.47 1.95 8.34
CA TYR A 139 2.04 2.99 7.40
C TYR A 139 1.01 3.95 7.99
N VAL A 140 0.29 3.54 9.04
CA VAL A 140 -0.74 4.36 9.71
C VAL A 140 -0.30 4.84 11.10
N THR A 141 0.96 4.56 11.49
CA THR A 141 1.59 5.12 12.69
C THR A 141 2.00 6.57 12.43
N ASP A 142 1.55 7.48 13.29
CA ASP A 142 1.89 8.91 13.21
C ASP A 142 3.33 9.19 13.66
N ALA A 143 3.80 10.42 13.50
CA ALA A 143 5.16 10.82 13.87
C ALA A 143 5.45 10.74 15.38
N SER A 144 4.40 10.65 16.23
CA SER A 144 4.54 10.41 17.68
C SER A 144 4.71 8.93 18.04
N GLY A 145 4.64 8.04 17.05
CA GLY A 145 4.74 6.59 17.26
C GLY A 145 3.40 5.92 17.60
N ARG A 146 2.27 6.64 17.49
CA ARG A 146 0.94 6.10 17.78
C ARG A 146 0.28 5.60 16.50
N GLU A 147 -0.16 4.35 16.51
CA GLU A 147 -1.03 3.82 15.45
C GLU A 147 -2.37 4.57 15.46
N ARG A 148 -2.73 5.23 14.34
CA ARG A 148 -4.01 5.93 14.22
C ARG A 148 -5.11 4.96 13.79
N PRO A 149 -6.35 5.12 14.30
CA PRO A 149 -7.48 4.34 13.80
C PRO A 149 -7.62 4.51 12.29
N ALA A 150 -7.59 3.41 11.57
CA ALA A 150 -7.70 3.38 10.12
C ALA A 150 -8.49 2.15 9.68
N LEU A 151 -9.26 2.29 8.61
CA LEU A 151 -9.90 1.16 7.93
C LEU A 151 -8.86 0.42 7.08
N PHE A 152 -8.65 -0.86 7.35
CA PHE A 152 -7.82 -1.74 6.53
C PHE A 152 -8.72 -2.56 5.63
N ILE A 153 -8.65 -2.31 4.33
CA ILE A 153 -9.46 -2.99 3.32
C ILE A 153 -8.62 -4.11 2.72
N ARG A 154 -9.04 -5.37 2.82
CA ARG A 154 -8.35 -6.47 2.13
C ARG A 154 -8.69 -6.42 0.66
N LEU A 155 -7.66 -6.41 -0.20
CA LEU A 155 -7.84 -6.34 -1.64
C LEU A 155 -8.71 -7.50 -2.16
N GLU A 156 -8.54 -8.68 -1.57
CA GLU A 156 -9.27 -9.90 -1.90
C GLU A 156 -10.76 -9.83 -1.51
N HIS A 157 -11.13 -8.96 -0.56
CA HIS A 157 -12.48 -8.76 -0.06
C HIS A 157 -12.95 -7.30 -0.22
N PHE A 158 -12.48 -6.64 -1.28
CA PHE A 158 -12.64 -5.19 -1.44
C PHE A 158 -14.09 -4.73 -1.26
N GLU A 159 -15.05 -5.35 -1.95
CA GLU A 159 -16.46 -4.94 -1.90
C GLU A 159 -17.05 -5.01 -0.49
N THR A 160 -16.63 -5.98 0.33
CA THR A 160 -17.09 -6.15 1.71
C THR A 160 -16.37 -5.20 2.65
N ASP A 161 -15.04 -5.21 2.63
CA ASP A 161 -14.23 -4.46 3.59
C ASP A 161 -14.25 -2.94 3.30
N ALA A 162 -14.58 -2.51 2.08
CA ALA A 162 -14.70 -1.10 1.70
C ALA A 162 -16.07 -0.50 2.02
N ALA A 163 -17.06 -1.27 2.50
CA ALA A 163 -18.38 -0.73 2.82
C ALA A 163 -18.35 0.50 3.75
N PRO A 164 -17.57 0.54 4.84
CA PRO A 164 -17.49 1.74 5.69
C PRO A 164 -16.88 2.95 4.97
N LEU A 165 -15.99 2.73 4.00
CA LEU A 165 -15.47 3.81 3.15
C LEU A 165 -16.58 4.33 2.23
N PHE A 166 -17.41 3.47 1.66
CA PHE A 166 -18.49 3.88 0.78
C PHE A 166 -19.55 4.69 1.52
N ASP A 167 -19.88 4.28 2.75
CA ASP A 167 -20.77 5.01 3.64
C ASP A 167 -20.21 6.41 3.95
N HIS A 168 -18.91 6.51 4.27
CA HIS A 168 -18.24 7.79 4.49
C HIS A 168 -18.24 8.69 3.24
N LEU A 169 -18.01 8.10 2.07
CA LEU A 169 -17.92 8.84 0.81
C LEU A 169 -19.28 9.22 0.23
N GLY A 170 -20.34 8.49 0.58
CA GLY A 170 -21.68 8.60 -0.01
C GLY A 170 -21.78 8.00 -1.42
N PHE A 171 -20.83 7.15 -1.83
CA PHE A 171 -20.85 6.45 -3.11
C PHE A 171 -19.91 5.23 -3.09
N ALA A 172 -20.26 4.22 -3.89
CA ALA A 172 -19.43 3.05 -4.11
C ALA A 172 -18.30 3.32 -5.12
N LEU A 173 -17.18 2.62 -4.95
CA LEU A 173 -16.07 2.58 -5.89
C LEU A 173 -15.99 1.18 -6.48
N ALA A 174 -15.74 1.08 -7.79
CA ALA A 174 -15.29 -0.15 -8.41
C ALA A 174 -13.79 -0.03 -8.71
N LEU A 175 -13.00 -1.04 -8.35
CA LEU A 175 -11.59 -1.06 -8.74
C LEU A 175 -11.49 -1.35 -10.24
N PRO A 176 -10.80 -0.50 -11.03
CA PRO A 176 -10.52 -0.84 -12.41
C PRO A 176 -9.69 -2.12 -12.45
N GLN A 177 -9.95 -3.00 -13.42
CA GLN A 177 -9.17 -4.22 -13.66
C GLN A 177 -7.72 -3.93 -14.14
N GLU A 178 -7.27 -2.68 -14.04
CA GLU A 178 -5.89 -2.30 -14.32
C GLU A 178 -4.95 -2.92 -13.28
N ASN A 179 -3.98 -3.68 -13.75
CA ASN A 179 -3.01 -4.45 -12.96
C ASN A 179 -3.49 -5.80 -12.42
N VAL A 180 -4.27 -6.53 -13.22
CA VAL A 180 -4.17 -8.01 -13.32
C VAL A 180 -2.78 -8.45 -13.84
N THR A 181 -1.71 -7.70 -13.55
CA THR A 181 -0.33 -8.15 -13.78
C THR A 181 0.03 -9.13 -12.67
N GLY A 182 -0.59 -10.30 -12.74
CA GLY A 182 -0.41 -11.43 -11.82
C GLY A 182 -1.61 -12.37 -11.69
N ALA A 183 -2.84 -11.96 -12.05
CA ALA A 183 -4.03 -12.78 -11.76
C ALA A 183 -4.26 -13.99 -12.70
N GLY A 184 -3.27 -14.32 -13.55
CA GLY A 184 -3.26 -15.60 -14.28
C GLY A 184 -2.36 -16.67 -13.65
N ALA A 185 -1.39 -16.27 -12.81
CA ALA A 185 -0.49 -17.21 -12.14
C ALA A 185 -0.87 -17.27 -10.67
N ASP A 186 -1.42 -18.41 -10.28
CA ASP A 186 -1.58 -18.78 -8.88
C ASP A 186 -0.25 -18.56 -8.13
N TYR A 187 -0.21 -17.58 -7.23
CA TYR A 187 1.01 -17.18 -6.53
C TYR A 187 1.62 -18.36 -5.75
N ARG A 188 0.80 -19.34 -5.38
CA ARG A 188 1.22 -20.54 -4.66
C ARG A 188 2.30 -21.32 -5.40
N ARG A 189 2.25 -21.32 -6.75
CA ARG A 189 3.22 -22.01 -7.61
C ARG A 189 4.65 -21.49 -7.51
N PHE A 190 4.85 -20.31 -6.91
CA PHE A 190 6.18 -19.74 -6.71
C PHE A 190 6.84 -20.18 -5.41
N TYR A 191 6.11 -20.84 -4.52
CA TYR A 191 6.60 -21.21 -3.19
C TYR A 191 6.82 -22.70 -3.08
N ASP A 192 7.88 -23.06 -2.35
CA ASP A 192 7.90 -24.32 -1.60
C ASP A 192 7.42 -24.09 -0.15
N ASP A 193 7.35 -25.17 0.63
CA ASP A 193 6.91 -25.12 2.02
C ASP A 193 7.82 -24.24 2.90
N ARG A 194 9.12 -24.17 2.59
CA ARG A 194 10.08 -23.37 3.37
C ARG A 194 9.90 -21.89 3.09
N ASP A 195 9.73 -21.52 1.82
CA ASP A 195 9.49 -20.17 1.37
C ASP A 195 8.17 -19.62 1.95
N SER A 196 7.11 -20.42 1.93
CA SER A 196 5.81 -20.01 2.45
C SER A 196 5.85 -19.78 3.96
N ALA A 197 6.49 -20.69 4.72
CA ALA A 197 6.68 -20.56 6.17
C ALA A 197 7.58 -19.37 6.53
N LEU A 198 8.64 -19.12 5.75
CA LEU A 198 9.54 -17.99 5.98
C LEU A 198 8.83 -16.65 5.84
N LEU A 199 7.98 -16.51 4.82
CA LEU A 199 7.20 -15.29 4.63
C LEU A 199 6.12 -15.15 5.70
N ALA A 200 5.55 -16.27 6.17
CA ALA A 200 4.61 -16.28 7.28
C ALA A 200 5.22 -15.67 8.55
N ASP A 201 6.45 -16.07 8.89
CA ASP A 201 7.20 -15.49 10.02
C ASP A 201 7.46 -13.99 9.82
N CYS A 202 7.91 -13.58 8.63
CA CYS A 202 8.18 -12.17 8.33
C CYS A 202 6.92 -11.29 8.40
N CYS A 203 5.75 -11.85 8.07
CA CYS A 203 4.48 -11.12 8.02
C CYS A 203 3.52 -11.49 9.15
N ALA A 204 3.99 -12.15 10.22
CA ALA A 204 3.14 -12.75 11.25
C ALA A 204 2.11 -11.77 11.85
N ARG A 205 2.51 -10.49 12.03
CA ARG A 205 1.62 -9.43 12.56
C ARG A 205 0.44 -9.16 11.63
N ASP A 206 0.68 -8.99 10.34
CA ASP A 206 -0.37 -8.71 9.36
C ASP A 206 -1.24 -9.97 9.14
N ILE A 207 -0.62 -11.15 9.14
CA ILE A 207 -1.33 -12.44 9.04
C ILE A 207 -2.33 -12.60 10.19
N ALA A 208 -1.86 -12.47 11.43
CA ALA A 208 -2.71 -12.60 12.60
C ALA A 208 -3.82 -11.54 12.64
N ARG A 209 -3.50 -10.29 12.24
CA ARG A 209 -4.44 -9.18 12.26
C ARG A 209 -5.57 -9.32 11.23
N PHE A 210 -5.26 -9.83 10.04
CA PHE A 210 -6.19 -9.82 8.90
C PHE A 210 -6.72 -11.20 8.51
N GLY A 211 -6.30 -12.26 9.21
CA GLY A 211 -6.79 -13.62 9.02
C GLY A 211 -6.16 -14.36 7.83
N TYR A 212 -5.10 -13.83 7.22
CA TYR A 212 -4.54 -14.40 6.00
C TYR A 212 -3.94 -15.80 6.20
N GLY A 213 -4.30 -16.73 5.32
CA GLY A 213 -3.63 -18.01 5.12
C GLY A 213 -2.84 -18.06 3.80
N PHE A 214 -2.02 -19.10 3.65
CA PHE A 214 -1.30 -19.34 2.39
C PHE A 214 -2.26 -19.66 1.23
N ASP A 215 -3.37 -20.34 1.52
CA ASP A 215 -4.34 -20.75 0.51
C ASP A 215 -5.53 -19.81 0.34
N GLY A 216 -5.60 -18.73 1.11
CA GLY A 216 -6.74 -17.84 1.06
C GLY A 216 -6.69 -16.75 2.13
N PRO A 217 -7.59 -15.78 2.03
CA PRO A 217 -7.75 -14.77 3.06
C PRO A 217 -8.46 -15.29 4.32
#